data_AF-T1GXR0-F1
#
_entry.id   AF-T1GXR0-F1
#
_cell.length_a   1.000
_cell.length_b   1.000
_cell.length_c   1.000
_cell.angle_alpha   90.00
_cell.angle_beta   90.00
_cell.angle_gamma   90.00
#
_symmetry.space_group_name_H-M   'P 1'
#
loop_
_entity.id
_entity.type
_entity.pdbx_description
1 polymer ?
#
loop_
_entity_poly.entity_id
_entity_poly.type
_entity_poly.pdbx_seq_one_letter_code
_entity_poly.pdbx_strand_id
1 'polypeptide(L)'
;MVCYQESSAALQEVATKSAEGNTKCNNILTNAQTQADNELEENRKTLDEESQDIQISLTSCDASTLPNAADALECYETQGQKNVNPVSSLSSKSRSYRRGYENTLNLAKTASDGCSYDVASESEQISAQIFNNLNSCITSGQWDPVDIPDFGPAEPTTKAPTTVSTVAPTTEDNSVPDPETTLEPEI
;
A
#
# COMPACT_ATOMS: atom_id res chain seq x y z
N MET A 1 4.14 -37.27 -36.43
CA MET A 1 5.12 -37.09 -35.34
C MET A 1 5.26 -35.62 -34.99
N VAL A 2 5.43 -34.72 -35.98
CA VAL A 2 5.52 -33.25 -35.79
C VAL A 2 4.33 -32.65 -35.01
N CYS A 3 3.07 -32.95 -35.38
CA CYS A 3 1.90 -32.39 -34.66
C CYS A 3 1.89 -32.65 -33.15
N TYR A 4 2.29 -33.85 -32.73
CA TYR A 4 2.33 -34.21 -31.31
C TYR A 4 3.49 -33.52 -30.58
N GLN A 5 4.63 -33.32 -31.24
CA GLN A 5 5.77 -32.61 -30.67
C GLN A 5 5.44 -31.13 -30.46
N GLU A 6 4.88 -30.47 -31.48
CA GLU A 6 4.49 -29.05 -31.41
C GLU A 6 3.38 -28.82 -30.37
N SER A 7 2.35 -29.68 -30.35
CA SER A 7 1.30 -29.61 -29.33
C SER A 7 1.82 -29.82 -27.92
N SER A 8 2.74 -30.78 -27.72
CA SER A 8 3.35 -31.01 -26.41
C SER A 8 4.20 -29.82 -25.96
N ALA A 9 4.94 -29.19 -26.86
CA ALA A 9 5.73 -28.00 -26.56
C ALA A 9 4.82 -26.83 -26.15
N ALA A 10 3.74 -26.59 -26.89
CA ALA A 10 2.76 -25.56 -26.57
C ALA A 10 2.08 -25.79 -25.20
N LEU A 11 1.67 -27.03 -24.88
CA LEU A 11 1.10 -27.34 -23.56
C LEU A 11 2.11 -27.12 -22.42
N GLN A 12 3.38 -27.44 -22.65
CA GLN A 12 4.43 -27.21 -21.66
C GLN A 12 4.69 -25.71 -21.44
N GLU A 13 4.61 -24.90 -22.49
CA GLU A 13 4.69 -23.44 -22.39
C GLU A 13 3.50 -22.87 -21.61
N VAL A 14 2.27 -23.31 -21.89
CA VAL A 14 1.07 -22.91 -21.10
C VAL A 14 1.26 -23.24 -19.63
N ALA A 15 1.71 -24.46 -19.31
CA ALA A 15 1.94 -24.87 -17.92
C ALA A 15 2.99 -23.99 -17.23
N THR A 16 4.07 -23.63 -17.93
CA THR A 16 5.13 -22.78 -17.41
C THR A 16 4.62 -21.37 -17.13
N LYS A 17 3.98 -20.73 -18.12
CA LYS A 17 3.44 -19.37 -17.98
C LYS A 17 2.31 -19.31 -16.95
N SER A 18 1.50 -20.35 -16.81
CA SER A 18 0.45 -20.43 -15.79
C SER A 18 1.04 -20.54 -14.37
N ALA A 19 2.13 -21.29 -14.20
CA ALA A 19 2.84 -21.34 -12.93
C ALA A 19 3.47 -19.98 -12.56
N GLU A 20 4.04 -19.28 -13.54
CA GLU A 20 4.55 -17.92 -13.37
C GLU A 20 3.42 -16.93 -13.04
N GLY A 21 2.30 -16.99 -13.76
CA GLY A 21 1.11 -16.17 -13.48
C GLY A 21 0.57 -16.39 -12.06
N ASN A 22 0.49 -17.64 -11.59
CA ASN A 22 0.10 -17.95 -10.22
C ASN A 22 1.11 -17.40 -9.19
N THR A 23 2.40 -17.38 -9.52
CA THR A 23 3.41 -16.74 -8.65
C THR A 23 3.17 -15.23 -8.57
N LYS A 24 2.83 -14.58 -9.69
CA LYS A 24 2.46 -13.16 -9.71
C LYS A 24 1.18 -12.89 -8.88
N CYS A 25 0.18 -13.77 -8.95
CA CYS A 25 -1.02 -13.67 -8.11
C CYS A 25 -0.67 -13.76 -6.61
N ASN A 26 0.12 -14.75 -6.20
CA ASN A 26 0.54 -14.91 -4.81
C ASN A 26 1.33 -13.69 -4.29
N ASN A 27 2.12 -13.05 -5.16
CA ASN A 27 2.86 -11.84 -4.80
C ASN A 27 1.95 -10.65 -4.45
N ILE A 28 0.70 -10.62 -4.93
CA ILE A 28 -0.29 -9.59 -4.51
C ILE A 28 -0.47 -9.65 -2.99
N LEU A 29 -0.68 -10.85 -2.44
CA LEU A 29 -0.88 -11.03 -1.01
C LEU A 29 0.40 -10.74 -0.22
N THR A 30 1.55 -11.22 -0.69
CA THR A 30 2.85 -10.98 -0.04
C THR A 30 3.20 -9.49 0.04
N ASN A 31 2.98 -8.75 -1.05
CA ASN A 31 3.24 -7.32 -1.10
C ASN A 31 2.27 -6.55 -0.19
N ALA A 32 0.98 -6.90 -0.22
CA ALA A 32 -0.01 -6.29 0.65
C ALA A 32 0.25 -6.59 2.14
N GLN A 33 0.72 -7.79 2.47
CA GLN A 33 1.10 -8.14 3.84
C GLN A 33 2.31 -7.32 4.30
N THR A 34 3.34 -7.18 3.46
CA THR A 34 4.50 -6.33 3.76
C THR A 34 4.09 -4.88 3.99
N GLN A 35 3.20 -4.34 3.14
CA GLN A 35 2.68 -2.99 3.31
C GLN A 35 1.87 -2.85 4.60
N ALA A 36 0.95 -3.79 4.87
CA ALA A 36 0.10 -3.76 6.05
C ALA A 36 0.92 -3.89 7.34
N ASP A 37 1.96 -4.72 7.35
CA ASP A 37 2.87 -4.89 8.48
C ASP A 37 3.67 -3.60 8.74
N ASN A 38 4.17 -2.93 7.70
CA ASN A 38 4.85 -1.64 7.82
C ASN A 38 3.91 -0.56 8.37
N GLU A 39 2.70 -0.44 7.83
CA GLU A 39 1.69 0.50 8.31
C GLU A 39 1.29 0.21 9.76
N LEU A 40 1.17 -1.06 10.15
CA LEU A 40 0.86 -1.46 11.52
C LEU A 40 1.98 -1.09 12.49
N GLU A 41 3.24 -1.26 12.08
CA GLU A 41 4.41 -0.88 12.88
C GLU A 41 4.49 0.64 13.09
N GLU A 42 4.25 1.44 12.04
CA GLU A 42 4.16 2.90 12.15
C GLU A 42 3.04 3.33 13.10
N ASN A 43 1.86 2.75 12.92
CA ASN A 43 0.70 2.98 13.78
C ASN A 43 0.95 2.59 15.24
N ARG A 44 1.71 1.51 15.48
CA ARG A 44 2.12 1.10 16.84
C ARG A 44 3.03 2.15 17.46
N LYS A 45 4.04 2.63 16.73
CA LYS A 45 4.94 3.68 17.22
C LYS A 45 4.18 4.95 17.62
N THR A 46 3.20 5.37 16.82
CA THR A 46 2.34 6.50 17.17
C THR A 46 1.56 6.27 18.48
N LEU A 47 1.05 5.06 18.73
CA LEU A 47 0.39 4.75 20.00
C LEU A 47 1.37 4.75 21.18
N ASP A 48 2.57 4.21 20.98
CA ASP A 48 3.62 4.17 22.01
C ASP A 48 4.06 5.60 22.38
N GLU A 49 4.26 6.47 21.37
CA GLU A 49 4.56 7.90 21.56
C GLU A 49 3.45 8.63 22.32
N GLU A 50 2.20 8.50 21.89
CA GLU A 50 1.05 9.12 22.57
C GLU A 50 0.89 8.61 24.01
N SER A 51 1.10 7.31 24.24
CA SER A 51 1.09 6.72 25.58
C SER A 51 2.22 7.26 26.45
N GLN A 52 3.41 7.43 25.88
CA GLN A 52 4.57 7.97 26.57
C GLN A 52 4.37 9.44 26.93
N ASP A 53 3.79 10.25 26.04
CA ASP A 53 3.49 11.66 26.29
C ASP A 53 2.50 11.82 27.46
N ILE A 54 1.47 10.99 27.50
CA ILE A 54 0.52 10.94 28.62
C ILE A 54 1.24 10.56 29.92
N GLN A 55 2.11 9.55 29.86
CA GLN A 55 2.87 9.11 31.03
C GLN A 55 3.79 10.22 31.54
N ILE A 56 4.54 10.88 30.66
CA ILE A 56 5.43 12.00 31.00
C ILE A 56 4.63 13.12 31.65
N SER A 57 3.51 13.51 31.04
CA SER A 57 2.60 14.54 31.55
C SER A 57 2.14 14.23 32.99
N LEU A 58 1.71 13.00 33.28
CA LEU A 58 1.27 12.60 34.62
C LEU A 58 2.42 12.45 35.61
N THR A 59 3.58 11.94 35.18
CA THR A 59 4.78 11.82 36.05
C THR A 59 5.39 13.17 36.42
N SER A 60 5.16 14.22 35.61
CA SER A 60 5.59 15.59 35.94
C SER A 60 4.89 16.17 37.18
N CYS A 61 3.78 15.57 37.61
CA CYS A 61 3.03 15.97 38.80
C CYS A 61 3.45 15.24 40.08
N ASP A 62 4.51 14.42 40.04
CA ASP A 62 4.95 13.70 41.21
C ASP A 62 5.28 14.66 42.37
N ALA A 63 4.83 14.31 43.57
CA ALA A 63 5.05 15.10 44.78
C ALA A 63 6.55 15.19 45.13
N SER A 64 7.38 14.27 44.61
CA SER A 64 8.85 14.36 44.71
C SER A 64 9.45 15.50 43.89
N THR A 65 8.73 15.96 42.86
CA THR A 65 9.15 17.04 41.94
C THR A 65 8.52 18.40 42.26
N LEU A 66 7.57 18.46 43.21
CA LEU A 66 6.82 19.67 43.53
C LEU A 66 7.03 20.13 44.98
N PRO A 67 6.85 21.44 45.28
CA PRO A 67 7.21 22.01 46.58
C PRO A 67 6.36 21.50 47.74
N ASN A 68 5.10 21.14 47.48
CA ASN A 68 4.19 20.63 48.49
C ASN A 68 3.12 19.69 47.89
N ALA A 69 2.40 18.98 48.76
CA ALA A 69 1.39 18.00 48.35
C ALA A 69 0.13 18.60 47.71
N ALA A 70 -0.21 19.86 48.00
CA ALA A 70 -1.35 20.53 47.38
C ALA A 70 -1.04 20.88 45.91
N ASP A 71 0.16 21.38 45.62
CA ASP A 71 0.64 21.67 44.26
C ASP A 71 0.65 20.41 43.39
N ALA A 72 1.04 19.26 43.97
CA ALA A 72 0.97 17.97 43.29
C ALA A 72 -0.46 17.55 42.95
N LEU A 73 -1.40 17.78 43.87
CA LEU A 73 -2.81 17.44 43.68
C LEU A 73 -3.45 18.29 42.57
N GLU A 74 -3.18 19.60 42.56
CA GLU A 74 -3.64 20.52 41.52
C GLU A 74 -3.04 20.19 40.14
N CYS A 75 -1.76 19.79 40.10
CA CYS A 75 -1.13 19.30 38.88
C CYS A 75 -1.81 18.03 38.36
N TYR A 76 -2.03 17.02 39.22
CA TYR A 76 -2.71 15.78 38.83
C TYR A 76 -4.13 16.02 38.34
N GLU A 77 -4.88 16.94 38.95
CA GLU A 77 -6.20 17.31 38.46
C GLU A 77 -6.12 17.92 37.06
N THR A 78 -5.22 18.89 36.87
CA THR A 78 -5.04 19.60 35.60
C THR A 78 -4.57 18.66 34.47
N GLN A 79 -3.53 17.86 34.73
CA GLN A 79 -3.00 16.91 33.73
C GLN A 79 -3.96 15.74 33.53
N GLY A 80 -4.65 15.29 34.59
CA GLY A 80 -5.69 14.27 34.50
C GLY A 80 -6.80 14.69 33.53
N GLN A 81 -7.35 15.90 33.70
CA GLN A 81 -8.37 16.45 32.80
C GLN A 81 -7.88 16.58 31.35
N LYS A 82 -6.64 17.03 31.14
CA LYS A 82 -6.03 17.13 29.79
C LYS A 82 -5.87 15.77 29.11
N ASN A 83 -5.59 14.72 29.88
CA ASN A 83 -5.29 13.39 29.35
C ASN A 83 -6.51 12.45 29.24
N VAL A 84 -7.68 12.80 29.77
CA VAL A 84 -8.89 11.96 29.66
C VAL A 84 -9.18 11.57 28.21
N ASN A 85 -9.20 12.57 27.31
CA ASN A 85 -9.51 12.36 25.89
C ASN A 85 -8.41 11.55 25.19
N PRO A 86 -7.12 11.94 25.25
CA PRO A 86 -6.02 11.13 24.71
C PRO A 86 -6.07 9.66 25.15
N VAL A 87 -6.16 9.39 26.46
CA VAL A 87 -6.21 8.02 27.01
C VAL A 87 -7.40 7.24 26.45
N SER A 88 -8.59 7.85 26.44
CA SER A 88 -9.79 7.19 25.90
C SER A 88 -9.65 6.85 24.42
N SER A 89 -8.94 7.70 23.66
CA SER A 89 -8.77 7.57 22.22
C SER A 89 -7.77 6.48 21.82
N LEU A 90 -6.78 6.15 22.66
CA LEU A 90 -5.76 5.12 22.37
C LEU A 90 -6.41 3.78 21.99
N SER A 91 -7.40 3.34 22.78
CA SER A 91 -8.11 2.09 22.51
C SER A 91 -8.88 2.11 21.19
N SER A 92 -9.46 3.27 20.83
CA SER A 92 -10.21 3.45 19.60
C SER A 92 -9.28 3.47 18.37
N LYS A 93 -8.12 4.14 18.48
CA LYS A 93 -7.08 4.18 17.45
C LYS A 93 -6.51 2.79 17.19
N SER A 94 -6.13 2.06 18.25
CA SER A 94 -5.66 0.68 18.15
C SER A 94 -6.65 -0.23 17.38
N ARG A 95 -7.95 -0.14 17.69
CA ARG A 95 -8.99 -0.87 16.96
C ARG A 95 -9.09 -0.43 15.49
N SER A 96 -8.95 0.87 15.23
CA SER A 96 -8.98 1.41 13.87
C SER A 96 -7.80 0.88 13.04
N TYR A 97 -6.58 0.90 13.60
CA TYR A 97 -5.37 0.40 12.94
C TYR A 97 -5.47 -1.09 12.64
N ARG A 98 -5.96 -1.88 13.60
CA ARG A 98 -6.22 -3.31 13.37
C ARG A 98 -7.24 -3.54 12.25
N ARG A 99 -8.31 -2.75 12.17
CA ARG A 99 -9.29 -2.85 11.08
C ARG A 99 -8.67 -2.48 9.74
N GLY A 100 -7.82 -1.45 9.70
CA GLY A 100 -7.06 -1.08 8.49
C GLY A 100 -6.22 -2.27 7.99
N TYR A 101 -5.45 -2.88 8.89
CA TYR A 101 -4.66 -4.08 8.60
C TYR A 101 -5.52 -5.23 8.03
N GLU A 102 -6.59 -5.59 8.72
CA GLU A 102 -7.50 -6.66 8.30
C GLU A 102 -8.14 -6.36 6.93
N ASN A 103 -8.51 -5.11 6.67
CA ASN A 103 -9.08 -4.70 5.39
C ASN A 103 -8.08 -4.81 4.24
N THR A 104 -6.83 -4.35 4.43
CA THR A 104 -5.77 -4.46 3.42
C THR A 104 -5.54 -5.91 3.04
N LEU A 105 -5.44 -6.81 4.03
CA LEU A 105 -5.27 -8.25 3.77
C LEU A 105 -6.47 -8.88 3.08
N ASN A 106 -7.70 -8.55 3.49
CA ASN A 106 -8.91 -9.12 2.89
C ASN A 106 -9.08 -8.70 1.42
N LEU A 107 -8.79 -7.44 1.09
CA LEU A 107 -8.82 -6.94 -0.28
C LEU A 107 -7.74 -7.63 -1.14
N ALA A 108 -6.51 -7.72 -0.62
CA ALA A 108 -5.42 -8.38 -1.32
C ALA A 108 -5.66 -9.87 -1.54
N LYS A 109 -6.25 -10.56 -0.55
CA LYS A 109 -6.66 -11.96 -0.70
C LYS A 109 -7.70 -12.11 -1.80
N THR A 110 -8.73 -11.27 -1.80
CA THR A 110 -9.77 -11.29 -2.85
C THR A 110 -9.16 -11.06 -4.23
N ALA A 111 -8.22 -10.13 -4.36
CA ALA A 111 -7.51 -9.86 -5.61
C ALA A 111 -6.61 -11.03 -6.04
N SER A 112 -5.89 -11.65 -5.10
CA SER A 112 -5.06 -12.84 -5.35
C SER A 112 -5.90 -14.03 -5.80
N ASP A 113 -7.01 -14.31 -5.11
CA ASP A 113 -7.91 -15.42 -5.45
C ASP A 113 -8.56 -15.21 -6.82
N GLY A 114 -9.01 -13.98 -7.13
CA GLY A 114 -9.54 -13.63 -8.45
C GLY A 114 -8.49 -13.77 -9.56
N CYS A 115 -7.27 -13.30 -9.32
CA CYS A 115 -6.15 -13.47 -10.24
C CYS A 115 -5.86 -14.94 -10.54
N SER A 116 -5.78 -15.80 -9.52
CA SER A 116 -5.53 -17.23 -9.72
C SER A 116 -6.66 -17.92 -10.49
N TYR A 117 -7.91 -17.48 -10.28
CA TYR A 117 -9.04 -17.96 -11.07
C TYR A 117 -8.90 -17.58 -12.55
N ASP A 118 -8.53 -16.33 -12.85
CA ASP A 118 -8.34 -15.87 -14.23
C ASP A 118 -7.21 -16.65 -14.92
N VAL A 119 -6.06 -16.84 -14.25
CA VAL A 119 -4.94 -17.66 -14.74
C VAL A 119 -5.41 -19.09 -15.07
N ALA A 120 -6.20 -19.71 -14.18
CA ALA A 120 -6.72 -21.06 -14.40
C ALA A 120 -7.66 -21.11 -15.61
N SER A 121 -8.62 -20.18 -15.69
CA SER A 121 -9.60 -20.13 -16.77
C SER A 121 -8.95 -19.88 -18.14
N GLU A 122 -8.01 -18.93 -18.22
CA GLU A 122 -7.33 -18.58 -19.46
C GLU A 122 -6.40 -19.72 -19.92
N SER A 123 -5.65 -20.34 -19.01
CA SER A 123 -4.77 -21.46 -19.35
C SER A 123 -5.55 -22.70 -19.80
N GLU A 124 -6.74 -22.96 -19.23
CA GLU A 124 -7.65 -24.01 -19.70
C GLU A 124 -8.16 -23.71 -21.12
N GLN A 125 -8.59 -22.47 -21.37
CA GLN A 125 -9.08 -22.06 -22.70
C GLN A 125 -8.00 -22.23 -23.78
N ILE A 126 -6.76 -21.84 -23.50
CA ILE A 126 -5.65 -21.98 -24.45
C ILE A 126 -5.26 -23.45 -24.63
N SER A 127 -5.26 -24.24 -23.55
CA SER A 127 -5.02 -25.69 -23.64
C SER A 127 -6.06 -26.38 -24.53
N ALA A 128 -7.33 -25.96 -24.46
CA ALA A 128 -8.39 -26.46 -25.35
C ALA A 128 -8.16 -26.06 -26.81
N GLN A 129 -7.68 -24.83 -27.08
CA GLN A 129 -7.29 -24.41 -28.43
C GLN A 129 -6.14 -25.25 -28.98
N ILE A 130 -5.10 -25.51 -28.18
CA ILE A 130 -3.97 -26.38 -28.54
C ILE A 130 -4.46 -27.78 -28.89
N PHE A 131 -5.40 -28.34 -28.12
CA PHE A 131 -5.97 -29.65 -28.40
C PHE A 131 -6.78 -29.67 -29.72
N ASN A 132 -7.55 -28.63 -30.00
CA ASN A 132 -8.26 -28.50 -31.27
C ASN A 132 -7.28 -28.38 -32.46
N ASN A 133 -6.18 -27.63 -32.31
CA ASN A 133 -5.14 -27.52 -33.32
C ASN A 133 -4.41 -28.85 -33.55
N LEU A 134 -4.22 -29.65 -32.51
CA LEU A 134 -3.68 -31.01 -32.65
C LEU A 134 -4.59 -31.88 -33.53
N ASN A 135 -5.90 -31.87 -33.28
CA ASN A 135 -6.85 -32.62 -34.10
C ASN A 135 -6.86 -32.15 -35.56
N SER A 136 -6.78 -30.84 -35.79
CA SER A 136 -6.65 -30.26 -37.13
C SER A 136 -5.35 -30.73 -37.80
N CYS A 137 -4.22 -30.62 -37.13
CA CYS A 137 -2.90 -31.01 -37.64
C CYS A 137 -2.80 -32.51 -37.96
N ILE A 138 -3.40 -33.37 -37.14
CA ILE A 138 -3.44 -34.82 -37.42
C ILE A 138 -4.19 -35.09 -38.74
N THR A 139 -5.18 -34.26 -39.08
CA THR A 139 -6.02 -34.42 -40.27
C THR A 139 -5.41 -33.73 -41.51
N SER A 140 -4.84 -32.54 -41.35
CA SER A 140 -4.30 -31.70 -42.44
C SER A 140 -2.81 -31.87 -42.69
N GLY A 141 -2.07 -32.40 -41.70
CA GLY A 141 -0.61 -32.50 -41.69
C GLY A 141 0.12 -31.20 -41.32
N GLN A 142 -0.60 -30.10 -41.06
CA GLN A 142 -0.02 -28.79 -40.78
C GLN A 142 -0.40 -28.30 -39.37
N TRP A 143 0.60 -27.86 -38.61
CA TRP A 143 0.42 -27.25 -37.29
C TRP A 143 0.15 -25.75 -37.43
N ASP A 144 -0.88 -25.29 -36.75
CA ASP A 144 -1.19 -23.86 -36.61
C ASP A 144 -0.72 -23.41 -35.21
N PRO A 145 0.27 -22.49 -35.12
CA PRO A 145 0.76 -21.98 -33.85
C PRO A 145 -0.35 -21.33 -33.04
N VAL A 146 -0.38 -21.61 -31.73
CA VAL A 146 -1.25 -20.94 -30.77
C VAL A 146 -0.43 -19.86 -30.07
N ASP A 147 -0.97 -18.64 -30.00
CA ASP A 147 -0.37 -17.57 -29.22
C ASP A 147 -0.63 -17.83 -27.73
N ILE A 148 0.44 -17.91 -26.93
CA ILE A 148 0.38 -18.16 -25.49
C ILE A 148 0.78 -16.87 -24.79
N PRO A 149 -0.17 -16.11 -24.21
CA PRO A 149 0.13 -14.87 -23.51
C PRO A 149 0.80 -15.15 -22.17
N ASP A 150 1.43 -14.12 -21.61
CA ASP A 150 1.81 -14.15 -20.20
C ASP A 150 0.54 -14.04 -19.35
N PHE A 151 0.36 -14.96 -18.41
CA PHE A 151 -0.78 -14.95 -17.50
C PHE A 151 -0.52 -14.09 -16.26
N GLY A 152 -1.60 -13.68 -15.60
CA GLY A 152 -1.58 -12.92 -14.36
C GLY A 152 -1.36 -11.41 -14.59
N PRO A 153 -1.23 -10.63 -13.51
CA PRO A 153 -1.11 -9.19 -13.61
C PRO A 153 0.19 -8.82 -14.33
N ALA A 154 0.13 -7.72 -15.10
CA ALA A 154 1.33 -7.09 -15.61
C ALA A 154 2.26 -6.77 -14.42
N GLU A 155 3.55 -7.08 -14.57
CA GLU A 155 4.52 -6.63 -13.58
C GLU A 155 4.42 -5.11 -13.46
N PRO A 156 4.43 -4.56 -12.23
CA PRO A 156 4.45 -3.12 -12.06
C PRO A 156 5.69 -2.61 -12.81
N THR A 157 5.48 -1.83 -13.87
CA THR A 157 6.60 -1.18 -14.53
C THR A 157 7.24 -0.27 -13.50
N THR A 158 8.44 -0.63 -13.05
CA THR A 158 9.29 0.16 -12.16
C THR A 158 9.80 1.40 -12.91
N LYS A 159 8.91 2.28 -13.36
CA LYS A 159 9.30 3.66 -13.58
C LYS A 159 9.44 4.25 -12.20
N ALA A 160 10.70 4.40 -11.78
CA ALA A 160 11.06 5.16 -10.59
C ALA A 160 10.21 6.45 -10.54
N PRO A 161 9.72 6.86 -9.36
CA PRO A 161 9.00 8.11 -9.22
C PRO A 161 9.87 9.19 -9.86
N THR A 162 9.32 9.91 -10.83
CA THR A 162 10.00 11.07 -11.39
C THR A 162 10.21 12.01 -10.21
N THR A 163 11.45 12.16 -9.78
CA THR A 163 11.84 13.18 -8.81
C THR A 163 11.44 14.51 -9.43
N VAL A 164 10.31 15.07 -8.98
CA VAL A 164 10.06 16.49 -9.15
C VAL A 164 11.16 17.14 -8.34
N SER A 165 12.20 17.60 -9.03
CA SER A 165 13.24 18.43 -8.45
C SER A 165 12.55 19.67 -7.92
N THR A 166 12.29 19.67 -6.61
CA THR A 166 11.85 20.85 -5.88
C THR A 166 12.95 21.87 -6.04
N VAL A 167 12.74 22.82 -6.95
CA VAL A 167 13.55 24.02 -7.07
C VAL A 167 13.54 24.68 -5.70
N ALA A 168 14.72 24.83 -5.10
CA ALA A 168 14.89 25.54 -3.83
C ALA A 168 14.29 26.96 -3.96
N PRO A 169 13.63 27.49 -2.92
CA PRO A 169 13.22 28.88 -2.92
C PRO A 169 14.47 29.77 -2.94
N THR A 170 14.66 30.51 -4.02
CA THR A 170 15.63 31.59 -4.09
C THR A 170 15.14 32.74 -3.22
N THR A 171 15.90 33.01 -2.15
CA THR A 171 15.82 34.26 -1.40
C THR A 171 16.43 35.37 -2.26
N GLU A 172 15.61 36.22 -2.87
CA GLU A 172 15.98 37.55 -3.37
C GLU A 172 14.99 38.53 -2.74
N ASP A 173 15.38 39.15 -1.64
CA ASP A 173 16.06 40.45 -1.55
C ASP A 173 15.06 41.62 -1.59
N ASN A 174 15.16 42.43 -0.54
CA ASN A 174 14.32 43.57 -0.23
C ASN A 174 14.60 44.69 -1.22
N SER A 175 13.56 45.18 -1.89
CA SER A 175 13.52 46.55 -2.37
C SER A 175 12.07 47.02 -2.47
N VAL A 176 11.68 47.83 -1.49
CA VAL A 176 10.47 48.66 -1.50
C VAL A 176 10.65 49.74 -2.57
N PRO A 177 9.65 49.99 -3.43
CA PRO A 177 9.48 51.29 -4.06
C PRO A 177 8.38 52.08 -3.34
N ASP A 178 8.74 53.28 -2.87
CA ASP A 178 7.84 54.30 -2.36
C ASP A 178 6.67 54.57 -3.32
N PRO A 179 5.42 54.66 -2.84
CA PRO A 179 4.36 55.33 -3.58
C PRO A 179 4.41 56.84 -3.34
N GLU A 180 4.74 57.55 -4.41
CA GLU A 180 4.65 59.01 -4.54
C GLU A 180 3.27 59.56 -4.14
N THR A 181 3.34 60.67 -3.41
CA THR A 181 2.32 61.70 -3.21
C THR A 181 1.53 62.01 -4.49
N THR A 182 0.20 61.96 -4.45
CA THR A 182 -0.63 62.73 -5.38
C THR A 182 -1.87 63.25 -4.65
N LEU A 183 -2.01 64.57 -4.72
CA LEU A 183 -3.04 65.41 -4.10
C LEU A 183 -4.43 65.18 -4.73
N GLU A 184 -5.46 65.30 -3.90
CA GLU A 184 -6.86 65.51 -4.31
C GLU A 184 -7.02 66.72 -5.23
N PRO A 185 -8.11 66.75 -6.00
CA PRO A 185 -8.86 67.99 -6.15
C PRO A 185 -10.32 67.84 -5.68
N GLU A 186 -10.76 68.91 -5.00
CA GLU A 186 -12.12 69.26 -4.61
C GLU A 186 -13.14 69.14 -5.76
N ILE A 187 -14.36 68.65 -5.43
CA ILE A 187 -15.66 69.33 -5.62
C ILE A 187 -16.61 68.87 -4.50
#